data_AF-A0A946K3V2-F1
#
_entry.id   AF-A0A946K3V2-F1
#
_cell.length_a   1.000
_cell.length_b   1.000
_cell.length_c   1.000
_cell.angle_alpha   90.00
_cell.angle_beta   90.00
_cell.angle_gamma   90.00
#
_symmetry.space_group_name_H-M   'P 1'
#
loop_
_entity.id
_entity.type
_entity.pdbx_description
1 polymer ?
#
loop_
_entity_poly.entity_id
_entity_poly.type
_entity_poly.pdbx_seq_one_letter_code
_entity_poly.pdbx_strand_id
1 'polypeptide(L)' 'MGLFTKKLEIPSADSALPGRTDELPVPEQHFVNGSPMKGPFPETMQTAMFGLGCFWGAERCFWEQQGVYVTAAGYSG' A
#
# COMPACT_ATOMS: atom_id res chain seq x y z
N MET A 1 -16.12 7.72 33.34
CA MET A 1 -16.02 8.98 32.58
C MET A 1 -14.61 9.06 31.98
N GLY A 2 -14.36 8.36 30.87
CA GLY A 2 -13.05 8.34 30.21
C GLY A 2 -13.01 9.42 29.13
N LEU A 3 -12.28 10.51 29.39
CA LEU A 3 -12.30 11.75 28.60
C LEU A 3 -11.55 11.72 27.26
N PHE A 4 -10.99 10.59 26.82
CA PHE A 4 -10.20 10.52 25.58
C PHE A 4 -10.29 9.17 24.85
N THR A 5 -11.48 8.63 24.64
CA THR A 5 -11.65 7.52 23.70
C THR A 5 -11.70 8.09 22.29
N LYS A 6 -10.59 8.02 21.54
CA LYS A 6 -10.65 8.22 20.08
C LYS A 6 -11.63 7.19 19.53
N LYS A 7 -12.75 7.64 18.97
CA LYS A 7 -13.80 6.77 18.44
C LYS A 7 -13.18 5.88 17.35
N LEU A 8 -13.38 4.56 17.44
CA LEU A 8 -12.90 3.55 16.47
C LEU A 8 -13.72 3.59 15.15
N GLU A 9 -14.08 4.79 14.70
CA GLU A 9 -14.91 5.02 13.51
C GLU A 9 -14.05 5.66 12.42
N ILE A 10 -14.33 5.29 11.16
CA ILE A 10 -13.69 5.90 10.00
C ILE A 10 -14.12 7.38 9.93
N PRO A 11 -13.20 8.34 9.71
CA PRO A 11 -13.55 9.75 9.59
C PRO A 11 -14.51 10.00 8.42
N SER A 12 -15.40 10.97 8.57
CA SER A 12 -16.19 11.50 7.45
C SER A 12 -15.30 12.26 6.47
N ALA A 13 -15.77 12.45 5.24
CA ALA A 13 -15.05 13.24 4.23
C ALA A 13 -14.65 14.65 4.74
N ASP A 14 -15.54 15.33 5.47
CA ASP A 14 -15.29 16.68 6.00
C ASP A 14 -14.30 16.74 7.18
N SER A 15 -14.03 15.59 7.82
CA SER A 15 -13.11 15.48 8.96
C SER A 15 -11.79 14.78 8.62
N ALA A 16 -11.66 14.29 7.38
CA ALA A 16 -10.41 13.75 6.87
C ALA A 16 -9.34 14.84 6.80
N LEU A 17 -8.08 14.44 6.95
CA LEU A 17 -6.97 15.38 6.77
C LEU A 17 -6.96 15.92 5.32
N PRO A 18 -6.57 17.18 5.09
CA PRO A 18 -6.63 17.83 3.78
C PRO A 18 -5.73 17.19 2.70
N GLY A 19 -4.87 16.26 3.07
CA GLY A 19 -3.98 15.56 2.14
C GLY A 19 -2.83 16.42 1.61
N ARG A 20 -2.30 16.03 0.46
CA ARG A 20 -1.26 16.74 -0.30
C ARG A 20 -1.47 16.48 -1.80
N THR A 21 -1.03 17.40 -2.65
CA THR A 21 -1.05 17.22 -4.11
C THR A 21 0.13 16.39 -4.61
N ASP A 22 1.28 16.51 -3.94
CA ASP A 22 2.51 15.88 -4.40
C ASP A 22 2.52 14.39 -4.07
N GLU A 23 2.87 13.58 -5.06
CA GLU A 23 3.10 12.15 -4.87
C GLU A 23 4.30 11.91 -3.96
N LEU A 24 4.24 10.84 -3.17
CA LEU A 24 5.42 10.39 -2.43
C LEU A 24 6.43 9.78 -3.42
N PRO A 25 7.73 10.09 -3.28
CA PRO A 25 8.75 9.47 -4.11
C PRO A 25 8.79 7.96 -3.82
N VAL A 26 8.83 7.17 -4.89
CA VAL A 26 8.97 5.71 -4.84
C VAL A 26 10.25 5.35 -5.58
N PRO A 27 11.09 4.44 -5.05
CA PRO A 27 12.28 3.95 -5.75
C PRO A 27 11.93 3.40 -7.14
N GLU A 28 12.84 3.50 -8.10
CA GLU A 28 12.60 2.97 -9.46
C GLU A 28 12.52 1.44 -9.48
N GLN A 29 13.28 0.78 -8.59
CA GLN A 29 13.42 -0.67 -8.54
C GLN A 29 13.00 -1.23 -7.19
N HIS A 30 12.37 -2.40 -7.23
CA HIS A 30 11.94 -3.14 -6.07
C HIS A 30 13.15 -3.70 -5.32
N PHE A 31 13.20 -3.45 -4.02
CA PHE A 31 14.38 -3.72 -3.20
C PHE A 31 14.83 -5.19 -3.21
N VAL A 32 13.89 -6.14 -3.31
CA VAL A 32 14.19 -7.58 -3.19
C VAL A 32 14.63 -8.20 -4.52
N ASN A 33 14.01 -7.82 -5.64
CA ASN A 33 14.17 -8.51 -6.92
C ASN A 33 14.59 -7.61 -8.09
N GLY A 34 14.71 -6.30 -7.88
CA GLY A 34 15.12 -5.34 -8.91
C GLY A 34 14.06 -5.02 -9.95
N SER A 35 12.86 -5.61 -9.88
CA SER A 35 11.77 -5.31 -10.83
C SER A 35 11.36 -3.83 -10.76
N PRO A 36 10.90 -3.20 -11.87
CA PRO A 36 10.38 -1.84 -11.83
C PRO A 36 9.21 -1.69 -10.86
N MET A 37 9.27 -0.70 -9.96
CA MET A 37 8.19 -0.42 -9.00
C MET A 37 6.96 0.21 -9.65
N LYS A 38 7.17 0.93 -10.77
CA LYS A 38 6.12 1.58 -11.54
C LYS A 38 6.01 0.91 -12.90
N GLY A 39 4.79 0.92 -13.45
CA GLY A 39 4.51 0.37 -14.76
C GLY A 39 5.23 1.12 -15.90
N PRO A 40 5.10 0.60 -17.14
CA PRO A 40 4.21 -0.50 -17.52
C PRO A 40 4.69 -1.86 -17.02
N PHE A 41 3.77 -2.64 -16.45
CA PHE A 41 4.03 -4.04 -16.08
C PHE A 41 3.81 -4.96 -17.29
N PRO A 42 4.39 -6.19 -17.30
CA PRO A 42 4.15 -7.14 -18.38
C PRO A 42 2.66 -7.41 -18.59
N GLU A 43 2.21 -7.50 -19.85
CA GLU A 43 0.80 -7.70 -20.21
C GLU A 43 0.19 -9.00 -19.67
N THR A 44 1.04 -9.98 -19.35
CA THR A 44 0.64 -11.26 -18.74
C THR A 44 0.33 -11.15 -17.25
N MET A 45 0.62 -10.01 -16.62
CA MET A 45 0.46 -9.78 -15.19
C MET A 45 -0.85 -9.05 -14.88
N GLN A 46 -1.37 -9.29 -13.68
CA GLN A 46 -2.54 -8.59 -13.13
C GLN A 46 -2.21 -7.94 -11.80
N THR A 47 -2.95 -6.89 -11.43
CA THR A 47 -2.82 -6.21 -10.14
C THR A 47 -3.88 -6.68 -9.17
N ALA A 48 -3.49 -6.98 -7.93
CA ALA A 48 -4.38 -7.27 -6.81
C ALA A 48 -4.03 -6.37 -5.62
N MET A 49 -5.03 -5.94 -4.87
CA MET A 49 -4.86 -5.06 -3.70
C MET A 49 -5.53 -5.69 -2.46
N PHE A 50 -4.80 -5.71 -1.35
CA PHE A 50 -5.20 -6.40 -0.12
C PHE A 50 -5.06 -5.50 1.12
N GLY A 51 -6.03 -5.58 2.04
CA GLY A 51 -5.98 -4.95 3.36
C GLY A 51 -5.85 -6.01 4.45
N LEU A 52 -4.63 -6.22 4.96
CA LEU A 52 -4.29 -7.33 5.88
C LEU A 52 -3.66 -6.86 7.21
N GLY A 53 -3.91 -5.61 7.61
CA GLY A 53 -3.32 -5.01 8.81
C GLY A 53 -1.93 -4.40 8.53
N CYS A 54 -0.90 -4.78 9.30
CA CYS A 54 0.44 -4.25 9.13
C CYS A 54 1.04 -4.69 7.77
N PHE A 55 1.19 -3.73 6.86
CA PHE A 55 1.62 -4.01 5.49
C PHE A 55 3.06 -4.50 5.38
N TRP A 56 3.95 -4.23 6.35
CA TRP A 56 5.33 -4.77 6.32
C TRP A 56 5.35 -6.31 6.34
N GLY A 57 4.53 -6.91 7.21
CA GLY A 57 4.41 -8.36 7.27
C GLY A 57 3.66 -8.91 6.06
N ALA A 58 2.58 -8.22 5.65
CA ALA A 58 1.75 -8.64 4.53
C ALA A 58 2.53 -8.64 3.21
N GLU A 59 3.23 -7.55 2.88
CA GLU A 59 4.01 -7.40 1.66
C GLU A 59 5.08 -8.48 1.54
N ARG A 60 5.78 -8.77 2.65
CA ARG A 60 6.80 -9.83 2.70
C ARG A 60 6.27 -11.19 2.30
N CYS A 61 5.08 -11.54 2.79
CA CYS A 61 4.47 -12.82 2.45
C CYS A 61 4.20 -12.96 0.95
N PHE A 62 3.99 -11.86 0.22
CA PHE A 62 3.70 -11.89 -1.22
C PHE A 62 4.95 -11.88 -2.09
N TRP A 63 5.99 -11.10 -1.78
CA TRP A 63 7.17 -11.06 -2.67
C TRP A 63 7.95 -12.38 -2.72
N GLU A 64 7.73 -13.28 -1.76
CA GLU A 64 8.32 -14.63 -1.72
C GLU A 64 7.52 -15.65 -2.57
N GLN A 65 6.32 -15.30 -3.04
CA GLN A 65 5.46 -16.22 -3.77
C GLN A 65 5.86 -16.33 -5.24
N GLN A 66 5.76 -17.57 -5.76
CA GLN A 66 5.98 -17.81 -7.18
C GLN A 66 4.87 -17.16 -8.02
N GLY A 67 5.27 -16.44 -9.07
CA GLY A 67 4.36 -15.70 -9.95
C GLY A 67 4.11 -14.25 -9.56
N VAL A 68 4.61 -13.80 -8.40
CA VAL A 68 4.55 -12.37 -8.02
C VAL A 68 5.71 -11.61 -8.68
N TYR A 69 5.37 -10.63 -9.52
CA TYR A 69 6.34 -9.84 -10.28
C TYR A 69 6.97 -8.72 -9.44
N VAL A 70 6.13 -7.95 -8.74
CA VAL A 70 6.52 -6.83 -7.88
C VAL A 70 5.45 -6.64 -6.80
N THR A 71 5.85 -6.20 -5.62
CA THR A 71 4.93 -5.80 -4.54
C THR A 71 5.16 -4.34 -4.18
N ALA A 72 4.11 -3.68 -3.70
CA ALA A 72 4.19 -2.35 -3.13
C ALA A 72 3.18 -2.23 -1.99
N ALA A 73 3.52 -1.43 -0.99
CA ALA A 73 2.62 -1.08 0.09
C ALA A 73 2.17 0.39 0.03
N GLY A 74 0.93 0.65 0.42
CA GLY A 74 0.34 1.98 0.41
C GLY A 74 -0.98 2.07 1.17
N TYR A 75 -1.68 3.18 0.98
CA TYR A 75 -2.98 3.43 1.59
C TYR A 75 -4.05 3.51 0.51
N SER A 76 -5.18 2.83 0.73
CA SER A 76 -6.34 2.82 -0.15
C SER A 76 -7.60 2.56 0.68
N GLY A 77 -8.72 3.14 0.27
CA GLY A 77 -10.02 3.01 0.93
C GLY A 77 -10.65 4.35 1.28
#